data_AF-A0A0F4LG43-F1
#
_entry.id   AF-A0A0F4LG43-F1
#
_cell.length_a   1.000
_cell.length_b   1.000
_cell.length_c   1.000
_cell.angle_alpha   90.00
_cell.angle_beta   90.00
_cell.angle_gamma   90.00
#
_symmetry.space_group_name_H-M   'P 1'
#
loop_
_entity.id
_entity.type
_entity.pdbx_description
1 polymer ?
#
loop_
_entity_poly.entity_id
_entity_poly.type
_entity_poly.pdbx_seq_one_letter_code
_entity_poly.pdbx_strand_id
1 'polypeptide(L)'
;MDNTQDKIIQATVEWIKTDDYKNLSMRKLAAKIGMTTGAIYKYFQNKDELFYQVSIKLSQQFAEQLITTSESSPKDELLSLANKFCKLSQEQAKLINFLFFNSSLQNFYQHANHDFQFYDQVMRLVHQINSGRVTDQQFFTQIWAFIQGYSLLIINGVAEYEPILVEKTLNEMIGGSKK
;
A
#
# COMPACT_ATOMS: atom_id res chain seq x y z
N MET A 1 -19.88 -8.19 16.39
CA MET A 1 -19.70 -8.18 14.92
C MET A 1 -18.98 -9.45 14.53
N ASP A 2 -19.41 -10.08 13.45
CA ASP A 2 -19.05 -11.45 13.11
C ASP A 2 -17.57 -11.57 12.72
N ASN A 3 -16.76 -12.12 13.65
CA ASN A 3 -15.32 -12.37 13.52
C ASN A 3 -14.96 -13.17 12.24
N THR A 4 -15.93 -13.82 11.61
CA THR A 4 -15.72 -14.64 10.41
C THR A 4 -15.22 -13.82 9.22
N GLN A 5 -15.75 -12.62 8.98
CA GLN A 5 -15.27 -11.77 7.88
C GLN A 5 -13.80 -11.37 8.08
N ASP A 6 -13.45 -10.94 9.29
CA ASP A 6 -12.07 -10.59 9.66
C ASP A 6 -11.14 -11.80 9.57
N LYS A 7 -11.59 -13.00 9.96
CA LYS A 7 -10.83 -14.24 9.79
C LYS A 7 -10.54 -14.54 8.33
N ILE A 8 -11.51 -14.37 7.43
CA ILE A 8 -11.32 -14.57 5.98
C ILE A 8 -10.30 -13.55 5.44
N ILE A 9 -10.42 -12.28 5.82
CA ILE A 9 -9.47 -11.22 5.42
C ILE A 9 -8.06 -11.55 5.93
N GLN A 10 -7.92 -11.87 7.23
CA GLN A 10 -6.61 -12.18 7.82
C GLN A 10 -5.98 -13.42 7.18
N ALA A 11 -6.75 -14.48 6.94
CA ALA A 11 -6.25 -15.66 6.26
C ALA A 11 -5.80 -15.38 4.81
N THR A 12 -6.44 -14.41 4.16
CA THR A 12 -6.05 -13.94 2.82
C THR A 12 -4.74 -13.14 2.89
N VAL A 13 -4.58 -12.24 3.87
CA VAL A 13 -3.32 -11.53 4.12
C VAL A 13 -2.18 -12.50 4.38
N GLU A 14 -2.39 -13.51 5.22
CA GLU A 14 -1.36 -14.53 5.50
C GLU A 14 -1.06 -15.41 4.28
N TRP A 15 -2.04 -15.65 3.40
CA TRP A 15 -1.76 -16.27 2.10
C TRP A 15 -0.84 -15.38 1.25
N ILE A 16 -1.18 -14.10 1.09
CA ILE A 16 -0.42 -13.15 0.27
C ILE A 16 1.04 -13.04 0.72
N LYS A 17 1.29 -13.04 2.03
CA LYS A 17 2.67 -13.01 2.58
C LYS A 17 3.47 -14.25 2.21
N THR A 18 2.82 -15.42 2.11
CA THR A 18 3.49 -16.73 1.99
C THR A 18 3.51 -17.28 0.57
N ASP A 19 2.55 -16.94 -0.28
CA ASP A 19 2.38 -17.44 -1.64
C ASP A 19 1.83 -16.34 -2.58
N ASP A 20 1.94 -16.53 -3.89
CA ASP A 20 1.40 -15.60 -4.87
C ASP A 20 -0.14 -15.54 -4.76
N TYR A 21 -0.67 -14.33 -4.60
CA TYR A 21 -2.12 -14.08 -4.50
C TYR A 21 -2.90 -14.54 -5.74
N LYS A 22 -2.23 -14.66 -6.90
CA LYS A 22 -2.80 -15.21 -8.13
C LYS A 22 -3.22 -16.66 -7.95
N ASN A 23 -2.50 -17.43 -7.12
CA ASN A 23 -2.78 -18.84 -6.84
C ASN A 23 -3.96 -19.06 -5.89
N LEU A 24 -4.43 -18.02 -5.19
CA LEU A 24 -5.55 -18.11 -4.27
C LEU A 24 -6.87 -18.31 -5.03
N SER A 25 -7.71 -19.24 -4.56
CA SER A 25 -9.11 -19.33 -4.97
C SER A 25 -10.01 -19.39 -3.75
N MET A 26 -11.29 -19.03 -3.89
CA MET A 26 -12.26 -19.09 -2.79
C MET A 26 -12.30 -20.48 -2.15
N ARG A 27 -12.21 -21.54 -2.97
CA ARG A 27 -12.14 -22.93 -2.49
C ARG A 27 -10.87 -23.22 -1.69
N LYS A 28 -9.69 -22.80 -2.18
CA LYS A 28 -8.42 -22.99 -1.45
C LYS A 28 -8.41 -22.24 -0.12
N LEU A 29 -8.94 -21.01 -0.12
CA LEU A 29 -9.07 -20.21 1.10
C LEU A 29 -9.98 -20.90 2.11
N ALA A 30 -11.16 -21.36 1.68
CA ALA A 30 -12.11 -22.06 2.54
C ALA A 30 -11.50 -23.31 3.18
N ALA A 31 -10.82 -24.13 2.37
CA ALA A 31 -10.11 -25.30 2.86
C ALA A 31 -9.04 -24.93 3.91
N LYS A 32 -8.27 -23.85 3.69
CA LYS A 32 -7.22 -23.37 4.63
C LYS A 32 -7.79 -22.96 5.99
N ILE A 33 -9.00 -22.42 6.04
CA ILE A 33 -9.62 -21.92 7.28
C ILE A 33 -10.73 -22.85 7.83
N GLY A 34 -10.88 -24.06 7.29
CA GLY A 34 -11.88 -25.03 7.74
C GLY A 34 -13.33 -24.65 7.43
N MET A 35 -13.56 -23.86 6.39
CA MET A 35 -14.89 -23.43 5.93
C MET A 35 -15.29 -24.11 4.63
N THR A 36 -16.59 -24.13 4.34
CA THR A 36 -17.07 -24.48 3.00
C THR A 36 -16.93 -23.27 2.07
N THR A 37 -16.72 -23.50 0.78
CA THR A 37 -16.67 -22.40 -0.21
C THR A 37 -17.96 -21.55 -0.18
N GLY A 38 -19.13 -22.20 -0.03
CA GLY A 38 -20.41 -21.51 0.08
C GLY A 38 -20.53 -20.62 1.32
N ALA A 39 -19.85 -20.95 2.42
CA ALA A 39 -19.81 -20.10 3.60
C ALA A 39 -19.02 -18.81 3.35
N ILE A 40 -17.92 -18.85 2.58
CA ILE A 40 -17.19 -17.63 2.21
C ILE A 40 -18.04 -16.74 1.30
N TYR A 41 -18.78 -17.32 0.35
CA TYR A 41 -19.65 -16.56 -0.55
C TYR A 41 -20.79 -15.80 0.15
N LYS A 42 -21.08 -16.10 1.42
CA LYS A 42 -22.01 -15.29 2.24
C LYS A 42 -21.42 -13.92 2.64
N TYR A 43 -20.09 -13.80 2.66
CA TYR A 43 -19.38 -12.58 3.06
C TYR A 43 -18.78 -11.83 1.86
N PHE A 44 -18.35 -12.56 0.82
CA PHE A 44 -17.76 -11.97 -0.38
C PHE A 44 -18.32 -12.67 -1.62
N GLN A 45 -19.05 -11.94 -2.45
CA GLN A 45 -19.68 -12.43 -3.68
C GLN A 45 -18.66 -13.02 -4.66
N ASN A 46 -17.43 -12.51 -4.67
CA ASN A 46 -16.36 -12.99 -5.52
C ASN A 46 -14.98 -12.69 -4.95
N LYS A 47 -13.93 -13.15 -5.66
CA LYS A 47 -12.52 -12.99 -5.26
C LYS A 47 -12.09 -11.51 -5.30
N ASP A 48 -12.61 -10.72 -6.23
CA ASP A 48 -12.24 -9.30 -6.36
C ASP A 48 -12.81 -8.48 -5.20
N GLU A 49 -14.04 -8.74 -4.76
CA GLU A 49 -14.62 -8.11 -3.57
C GLU A 49 -13.80 -8.42 -2.31
N LEU A 50 -13.40 -9.69 -2.13
CA LEU A 50 -12.49 -10.08 -1.05
C LEU A 50 -11.16 -9.32 -1.14
N PHE A 51 -10.55 -9.26 -2.32
CA PHE A 51 -9.28 -8.56 -2.53
C PHE A 51 -9.37 -7.07 -2.30
N TYR A 52 -10.50 -6.45 -2.66
CA TYR A 52 -10.74 -5.04 -2.39
C TYR A 52 -10.79 -4.77 -0.88
N GLN A 53 -11.56 -5.57 -0.14
CA GLN A 53 -11.66 -5.47 1.33
C GLN A 53 -10.33 -5.77 2.03
N VAL A 54 -9.55 -6.73 1.52
CA VAL A 54 -8.17 -6.98 1.99
C VAL A 54 -7.28 -5.76 1.72
N SER A 55 -7.40 -5.11 0.56
CA SER A 55 -6.60 -3.92 0.22
C SER A 55 -6.93 -2.73 1.12
N ILE A 56 -8.21 -2.52 1.46
CA ILE A 56 -8.65 -1.54 2.46
C ILE A 56 -8.01 -1.84 3.82
N LYS A 57 -8.07 -3.12 4.25
CA LYS A 57 -7.47 -3.52 5.53
C LYS A 57 -5.96 -3.29 5.57
N LEU A 58 -5.25 -3.59 4.49
CA LEU A 58 -3.81 -3.33 4.38
C LEU A 58 -3.49 -1.84 4.38
N SER A 59 -4.31 -1.04 3.70
CA SER A 59 -4.21 0.43 3.75
C SER A 59 -4.35 0.95 5.18
N GLN A 60 -5.33 0.47 5.96
CA GLN A 60 -5.44 0.81 7.38
C GLN A 60 -4.18 0.41 8.16
N GLN A 61 -3.67 -0.81 7.96
CA GLN A 61 -2.46 -1.28 8.66
C GLN A 61 -1.22 -0.44 8.32
N PHE A 62 -1.06 -0.05 7.05
CA PHE A 62 0.06 0.81 6.64
C PHE A 62 -0.09 2.24 7.15
N ALA A 63 -1.31 2.79 7.20
CA ALA A 63 -1.58 4.06 7.85
C ALA A 63 -1.12 4.04 9.32
N GLU A 64 -1.46 2.98 10.07
CA GLU A 64 -1.08 2.83 11.47
C GLU A 64 0.43 2.57 11.67
N GLN A 65 1.06 1.79 10.78
CA GLN A 65 2.46 1.37 10.92
C GLN A 65 3.46 2.42 10.43
N LEU A 66 3.16 3.09 9.32
CA LEU A 66 4.13 3.93 8.61
C LEU A 66 4.05 5.38 9.04
N ILE A 67 2.86 5.86 9.40
CA ILE A 67 2.62 7.24 9.79
C ILE A 67 2.52 7.30 11.31
N THR A 68 3.59 7.77 11.93
CA THR A 68 3.64 8.06 13.35
C THR A 68 3.34 9.54 13.55
N THR A 69 2.34 9.85 14.38
CA THR A 69 2.08 11.20 14.87
C THR A 69 3.16 11.58 15.87
N SER A 70 4.32 12.02 15.38
CA SER A 70 5.39 12.63 16.19
C SER A 70 5.39 14.14 16.04
N GLU A 71 6.06 14.88 16.93
CA GLU A 71 6.28 16.35 16.82
C GLU A 71 7.21 16.75 15.64
N SER A 72 7.35 15.87 14.64
CA SER A 72 8.17 16.05 13.45
C SER A 72 7.49 16.95 12.43
N SER A 73 8.27 17.55 11.52
CA SER A 73 7.67 18.31 10.42
C SER A 73 6.96 17.36 9.43
N PRO A 74 5.92 17.82 8.68
CA PRO A 74 5.26 17.01 7.65
C PRO A 74 6.24 16.42 6.63
N LYS A 75 7.29 17.18 6.32
CA LYS A 75 8.38 16.75 5.45
C LYS A 75 9.11 15.52 6.02
N ASP A 76 9.48 15.56 7.29
CA ASP A 76 10.19 14.46 7.94
C ASP A 76 9.30 13.23 8.05
N GLU A 77 7.99 13.42 8.26
CA GLU A 77 7.02 12.32 8.23
C GLU A 77 6.96 11.64 6.86
N LEU A 78 6.91 12.42 5.76
CA LEU A 78 6.92 11.88 4.41
C LEU A 78 8.22 11.12 4.09
N LEU A 79 9.38 11.66 4.51
CA LEU A 79 10.68 11.01 4.34
C LEU A 79 10.77 9.69 5.13
N SER A 80 10.30 9.71 6.38
CA SER A 80 10.24 8.52 7.24
C SER A 80 9.32 7.45 6.65
N LEU A 81 8.13 7.85 6.19
CA LEU A 81 7.19 6.98 5.49
C LEU A 81 7.83 6.33 4.29
N ALA A 82 8.46 7.10 3.40
CA ALA A 82 9.04 6.59 2.17
C ALA A 82 10.17 5.59 2.45
N ASN A 83 11.03 5.88 3.43
CA ASN A 83 12.09 4.95 3.87
C ASN A 83 11.49 3.64 4.40
N LYS A 84 10.53 3.71 5.32
CA LYS A 84 9.86 2.51 5.85
C LYS A 84 9.18 1.72 4.73
N PHE A 85 8.54 2.39 3.77
CA PHE A 85 7.86 1.76 2.65
C PHE A 85 8.84 1.03 1.71
N CYS A 86 9.95 1.68 1.35
CA CYS A 86 10.99 1.06 0.51
C CYS A 86 11.64 -0.14 1.23
N LYS A 87 11.89 -0.02 2.54
CA LYS A 87 12.38 -1.13 3.37
C LYS A 87 11.40 -2.30 3.39
N LEU A 88 10.10 -2.04 3.56
CA LEU A 88 9.06 -3.07 3.50
C LEU A 88 9.01 -3.78 2.15
N SER A 89 9.38 -3.10 1.06
CA SER A 89 9.44 -3.72 -0.27
C SER A 89 10.52 -4.79 -0.37
N GLN A 90 11.62 -4.64 0.38
CA GLN A 90 12.65 -5.67 0.52
C GLN A 90 12.17 -6.84 1.39
N GLU A 91 11.49 -6.54 2.50
CA GLU A 91 11.09 -7.55 3.51
C GLU A 91 9.82 -8.33 3.12
N GLN A 92 8.90 -7.68 2.39
CA GLN A 92 7.52 -8.16 2.15
C GLN A 92 7.09 -7.94 0.69
N ALA A 93 7.96 -8.27 -0.27
CA ALA A 93 7.73 -8.08 -1.70
C ALA A 93 6.36 -8.55 -2.21
N LYS A 94 5.88 -9.72 -1.77
CA LYS A 94 4.57 -10.26 -2.20
C LYS A 94 3.39 -9.39 -1.73
N LEU A 95 3.49 -8.84 -0.52
CA LEU A 95 2.47 -7.96 0.05
C LEU A 95 2.43 -6.63 -0.69
N ILE A 96 3.59 -6.05 -0.98
CA ILE A 96 3.70 -4.80 -1.75
C ILE A 96 3.21 -4.99 -3.19
N ASN A 97 3.57 -6.11 -3.82
CA ASN A 97 3.06 -6.46 -5.16
C ASN A 97 1.53 -6.60 -5.16
N PHE A 98 0.94 -7.20 -4.13
CA PHE A 98 -0.52 -7.26 -4.00
C PHE A 98 -1.13 -5.87 -3.87
N LEU A 99 -0.58 -5.00 -3.01
CA LEU A 99 -1.09 -3.65 -2.78
C LEU A 99 -1.15 -2.80 -4.06
N PHE A 100 -0.24 -3.02 -5.02
CA PHE A 100 -0.16 -2.19 -6.22
C PHE A 100 -0.81 -2.78 -7.46
N PHE A 101 -0.83 -4.10 -7.59
CA PHE A 101 -1.07 -4.72 -8.89
C PHE A 101 -2.23 -5.73 -8.88
N ASN A 102 -2.94 -5.89 -7.77
CA ASN A 102 -4.12 -6.74 -7.78
C ASN A 102 -5.26 -6.08 -8.58
N SER A 103 -6.01 -6.89 -9.34
CA SER A 103 -7.04 -6.41 -10.28
C SER A 103 -8.21 -5.70 -9.61
N SER A 104 -8.48 -5.96 -8.33
CA SER A 104 -9.62 -5.36 -7.62
C SER A 104 -9.48 -3.84 -7.42
N LEU A 105 -8.27 -3.30 -7.61
CA LEU A 105 -7.98 -1.87 -7.46
C LEU A 105 -8.27 -1.04 -8.71
N GLN A 106 -8.74 -1.64 -9.80
CA GLN A 106 -9.05 -0.88 -11.02
C GLN A 106 -10.04 0.27 -10.75
N ASN A 107 -11.05 0.04 -9.91
CA ASN A 107 -12.01 1.08 -9.53
C ASN A 107 -11.37 2.23 -8.74
N PHE A 108 -10.41 1.93 -7.85
CA PHE A 108 -9.64 2.94 -7.11
C PHE A 108 -8.83 3.84 -8.05
N TYR A 109 -8.22 3.26 -9.09
CA TYR A 109 -7.46 4.06 -10.06
C TYR A 109 -8.34 4.89 -10.99
N GLN A 110 -9.60 4.50 -11.20
CA GLN A 110 -10.53 5.20 -12.10
C GLN A 110 -11.35 6.28 -11.40
N HIS A 111 -11.56 6.16 -10.09
CA HIS A 111 -12.40 7.07 -9.32
C HIS A 111 -11.68 7.45 -8.03
N ALA A 112 -11.59 8.75 -7.73
CA ALA A 112 -11.14 9.19 -6.42
C ALA A 112 -12.11 8.63 -5.37
N ASN A 113 -11.63 7.70 -4.54
CA ASN A 113 -12.37 7.18 -3.40
C ASN A 113 -11.50 7.26 -2.13
N HIS A 114 -12.15 7.42 -0.99
CA HIS A 114 -11.52 7.62 0.32
C HIS A 114 -11.56 6.33 1.17
N ASP A 115 -11.72 5.18 0.52
CA ASP A 115 -11.71 3.89 1.22
C ASP A 115 -10.30 3.55 1.74
N PHE A 116 -9.27 4.22 1.20
CA PHE A 116 -7.87 3.96 1.47
C PHE A 116 -7.27 5.01 2.40
N GLN A 117 -7.40 4.77 3.71
CA GLN A 117 -6.84 5.63 4.75
C GLN A 117 -5.36 5.99 4.52
N PHE A 118 -4.50 5.05 4.11
CA PHE A 118 -3.09 5.33 3.84
C PHE A 118 -2.92 6.38 2.73
N TYR A 119 -3.70 6.29 1.65
CA TYR A 119 -3.70 7.27 0.57
C TYR A 119 -4.10 8.66 1.09
N ASP A 120 -5.20 8.75 1.85
CA ASP A 120 -5.67 10.02 2.41
C ASP A 120 -4.62 10.66 3.32
N GLN A 121 -3.92 9.86 4.13
CA GLN A 121 -2.87 10.39 5.00
C GLN A 121 -1.65 10.88 4.22
N VAL A 122 -1.22 10.16 3.18
CA VAL A 122 -0.15 10.63 2.29
C VAL A 122 -0.56 11.91 1.57
N MET A 123 -1.79 12.01 1.08
CA MET A 123 -2.31 13.22 0.42
C MET A 123 -2.34 14.43 1.37
N ARG A 124 -2.65 14.23 2.66
CA ARG A 124 -2.53 15.31 3.67
C ARG A 124 -1.10 15.80 3.81
N LEU A 125 -0.10 14.91 3.86
CA LEU A 125 1.31 15.29 3.92
C LEU A 125 1.72 16.04 2.64
N VAL A 126 1.34 15.51 1.48
CA VAL A 126 1.57 16.16 0.17
C VAL A 126 1.02 17.58 0.18
N HIS A 127 -0.23 17.78 0.60
CA HIS A 127 -0.85 19.10 0.67
C HIS A 127 -0.09 20.07 1.59
N GLN A 128 0.38 19.60 2.75
CA GLN A 128 1.13 20.42 3.71
C GLN A 128 2.53 20.79 3.23
N ILE A 129 3.14 19.96 2.39
CA ILE A 129 4.52 20.13 1.90
C ILE A 129 4.56 20.88 0.56
N ASN A 130 3.52 20.76 -0.25
CA ASN A 130 3.50 21.30 -1.61
C ASN A 130 3.71 22.81 -1.62
N SER A 131 4.71 23.26 -2.38
CA SER A 131 5.03 24.68 -2.56
C SER A 131 4.05 25.44 -3.45
N GLY A 132 3.09 24.74 -4.09
CA GLY A 132 2.10 25.31 -4.99
C GLY A 132 2.59 25.50 -6.44
N ARG A 133 3.79 25.02 -6.78
CA ARG A 133 4.30 25.04 -8.17
C ARG A 133 3.54 24.12 -9.12
N VAL A 134 2.96 23.05 -8.58
CA VAL A 134 2.13 22.05 -9.27
C VAL A 134 0.93 21.71 -8.38
N THR A 135 -0.09 21.06 -8.93
CA THR A 135 -1.24 20.60 -8.12
C THR A 135 -0.82 19.52 -7.13
N ASP A 136 -1.57 19.34 -6.03
CA ASP A 136 -1.27 18.27 -5.06
C ASP A 136 -1.27 16.89 -5.71
N GLN A 137 -2.17 16.66 -6.66
CA GLN A 137 -2.20 15.39 -7.41
C GLN A 137 -0.92 15.18 -8.24
N GLN A 138 -0.41 16.23 -8.88
CA GLN A 138 0.84 16.17 -9.64
C GLN A 138 2.03 15.95 -8.72
N PHE A 139 2.07 16.64 -7.57
CA PHE A 139 3.14 16.48 -6.59
C PHE A 139 3.13 15.07 -5.98
N PHE A 140 1.95 14.58 -5.58
CA PHE A 140 1.75 13.19 -5.15
C PHE A 140 2.25 12.22 -6.22
N THR A 141 1.86 12.41 -7.48
CA THR A 141 2.26 11.53 -8.59
C THR A 141 3.79 11.47 -8.73
N GLN A 142 4.49 12.60 -8.61
CA GLN A 142 5.95 12.64 -8.69
C GLN A 142 6.60 11.83 -7.56
N ILE A 143 6.19 12.10 -6.31
CA ILE A 143 6.72 11.42 -5.12
C ILE A 143 6.40 9.92 -5.18
N TRP A 144 5.15 9.57 -5.48
CA TRP A 144 4.68 8.20 -5.50
C TRP A 144 5.26 7.39 -6.65
N ALA A 145 5.45 7.99 -7.83
CA ALA A 145 6.11 7.33 -8.96
C ALA A 145 7.55 6.93 -8.61
N PHE A 146 8.29 7.79 -7.88
CA PHE A 146 9.62 7.43 -7.39
C PHE A 146 9.54 6.29 -6.36
N ILE A 147 8.71 6.41 -5.32
CA ILE A 147 8.61 5.40 -4.25
C ILE A 147 8.19 4.03 -4.84
N GLN A 148 7.15 4.00 -5.67
CA GLN A 148 6.68 2.77 -6.32
C GLN A 148 7.72 2.22 -7.30
N GLY A 149 8.31 3.07 -8.14
CA GLY A 149 9.32 2.65 -9.11
C GLY A 149 10.54 2.04 -8.42
N TYR A 150 11.08 2.70 -7.41
CA TYR A 150 12.22 2.20 -6.65
C TYR A 150 11.88 0.92 -5.88
N SER A 151 10.70 0.86 -5.26
CA SER A 151 10.20 -0.37 -4.62
C SER A 151 10.14 -1.55 -5.60
N LEU A 152 9.70 -1.32 -6.83
CA LEU A 152 9.66 -2.35 -7.87
C LEU A 152 11.08 -2.79 -8.28
N LEU A 153 12.03 -1.86 -8.38
CA LEU A 153 13.44 -2.20 -8.66
C LEU A 153 14.05 -3.06 -7.55
N ILE A 154 13.76 -2.73 -6.28
CA ILE A 154 14.17 -3.52 -5.11
C ILE A 154 13.57 -4.93 -5.17
N ILE A 155 12.26 -5.02 -5.38
CA ILE A 155 11.52 -6.29 -5.43
C ILE A 155 12.07 -7.23 -6.52
N ASN A 156 12.49 -6.68 -7.66
CA ASN A 156 13.03 -7.46 -8.77
C ASN A 156 14.56 -7.64 -8.71
N GLY A 157 15.22 -7.19 -7.64
CA GLY A 157 16.67 -7.32 -7.46
C GLY A 157 17.52 -6.48 -8.41
N VAL A 158 16.93 -5.45 -9.03
CA VAL A 158 17.63 -4.50 -9.91
C VAL A 158 18.38 -3.44 -9.09
N ALA A 159 17.87 -3.12 -7.90
CA ALA A 159 18.49 -2.19 -6.96
C ALA A 159 18.48 -2.77 -5.54
N GLU A 160 19.44 -2.37 -4.71
CA GLU A 160 19.40 -2.64 -3.27
C GLU A 160 18.72 -1.48 -2.53
N TYR A 161 18.11 -1.76 -1.38
CA TYR A 161 17.51 -0.71 -0.57
C TYR A 161 18.58 0.17 0.10
N GLU A 162 18.69 1.39 -0.39
CA GLU A 162 19.55 2.44 0.17
C GLU A 162 18.73 3.59 0.80
N PRO A 163 18.76 3.79 2.13
CA PRO A 163 17.97 4.84 2.79
C PRO A 163 18.43 6.27 2.41
N ILE A 164 19.74 6.45 2.21
CA ILE A 164 20.32 7.75 1.82
C ILE A 164 19.80 8.19 0.44
N LEU A 165 19.65 7.24 -0.50
CA LEU A 165 19.12 7.52 -1.83
C LEU A 165 17.65 7.99 -1.75
N VAL A 166 16.83 7.32 -0.94
CA VAL A 166 15.43 7.70 -0.73
C VAL A 166 15.34 9.11 -0.17
N GLU A 167 16.09 9.38 0.91
CA GLU A 167 16.08 10.68 1.57
C GLU A 167 16.56 11.80 0.65
N LYS A 168 17.69 11.61 -0.04
CA LYS A 168 18.25 12.61 -0.95
C LYS A 168 17.30 12.93 -2.10
N THR A 169 16.78 11.90 -2.76
CA THR A 169 15.90 12.06 -3.93
C THR A 169 14.61 12.80 -3.54
N LEU A 170 13.97 12.41 -2.44
CA LEU A 170 12.75 13.08 -1.98
C LEU A 170 13.02 14.50 -1.50
N ASN A 171 14.15 14.76 -0.85
CA ASN A 171 14.55 16.13 -0.51
C ASN A 171 14.70 17.03 -1.74
N GLU A 172 15.29 16.51 -2.83
CA GLU A 172 15.43 17.23 -4.10
C GLU A 172 14.08 17.50 -4.77
N MET A 173 13.15 16.52 -4.71
CA MET A 173 11.78 16.66 -5.23
C MET A 173 10.96 17.68 -4.43
N ILE A 174 11.03 17.64 -3.10
CA ILE A 174 10.30 18.55 -2.19
C ILE A 174 10.88 19.97 -2.25
N GLY A 175 12.21 20.10 -2.13
CA GLY A 175 12.92 21.37 -2.11
C GLY A 175 13.00 22.05 -3.47
N GLY A 176 12.63 21.34 -4.53
CA GLY A 176 12.62 21.80 -5.91
C GLY A 176 13.96 22.40 -6.29
N SER A 177 14.97 21.55 -6.50
CA SER A 177 16.29 21.86 -7.11
C SER A 177 16.61 23.35 -7.07
N LYS A 178 17.22 23.82 -5.97
CA LYS A 178 17.89 25.12 -5.98
C LYS A 178 18.92 25.08 -7.11
N LYS A 179 18.55 25.63 -8.27
CA LYS A 179 19.53 26.13 -9.24
C LYS A 179 20.11 27.42 -8.69
#